data_AF-A0A354BQK5-F1
#
_entry.id   AF-A0A354BQK5-F1
#
_cell.length_a   1.000
_cell.length_b   1.000
_cell.length_c   1.000
_cell.angle_alpha   90.00
_cell.angle_beta   90.00
_cell.angle_gamma   90.00
#
_symmetry.space_group_name_H-M   'P 1'
#
loop_
_entity.id
_entity.type
_entity.pdbx_description
1 polymer ?
#
loop_
_entity_poly.entity_id
_entity_poly.type
_entity_poly.pdbx_seq_one_letter_code
_entity_poly.pdbx_strand_id
1 'polypeptide(L)' 'ERRLASQYAVTRVLSESITLEQAVPRIIQAVGESLEWDLGVFWRLEKQSGTLRCLNSWQAETGAADAF' A
#
# COMPACT_ATOMS: atom_id res chain seq x y z
N GLU A 1 -2.75 18.09 6.31
CA GLU A 1 -1.36 17.55 6.42
C GLU A 1 -1.24 16.07 6.02
N ARG A 2 -2.14 15.17 6.42
CA ARG A 2 -2.09 13.71 6.11
C ARG A 2 -1.75 13.34 4.65
N ARG A 3 -2.36 14.01 3.67
CA ARG A 3 -2.07 13.79 2.24
C ARG A 3 -0.61 14.10 1.88
N LEU A 4 -0.03 15.16 2.45
CA LEU A 4 1.35 15.56 2.18
C LEU A 4 2.34 14.59 2.83
N ALA A 5 2.06 14.15 4.07
CA ALA A 5 2.84 13.12 4.75
C ALA A 5 2.85 11.81 3.96
N SER A 6 1.68 11.37 3.46
CA SER A 6 1.57 10.19 2.60
C SER A 6 2.42 10.32 1.32
N GLN A 7 2.39 11.48 0.66
CA GLN A 7 3.21 11.72 -0.54
C GLN A 7 4.72 11.62 -0.26
N TYR A 8 5.19 12.19 0.85
CA TYR A 8 6.60 12.06 1.23
C TYR A 8 6.99 10.62 1.56
N ALA A 9 6.13 9.90 2.30
CA ALA A 9 6.37 8.50 2.63
C ALA A 9 6.48 7.62 1.38
N VAL A 10 5.55 7.78 0.43
CA VAL A 10 5.58 7.06 -0.86
C VAL A 10 6.83 7.41 -1.66
N THR A 11 7.20 8.70 -1.74
CA THR A 11 8.40 9.15 -2.46
C THR A 11 9.67 8.52 -1.88
N ARG A 12 9.78 8.46 -0.54
CA ARG A 12 10.89 7.83 0.15
C ARG A 12 10.97 6.33 -0.15
N VAL A 13 9.84 5.62 -0.06
CA VAL A 13 9.77 4.18 -0.37
C VAL A 13 10.22 3.90 -1.80
N LEU A 14 9.79 4.72 -2.77
CA LEU A 14 10.20 4.59 -4.16
C LEU A 14 11.70 4.84 -4.35
N SER A 15 12.27 5.81 -3.64
CA SER A 15 13.72 6.10 -3.68
C SER A 15 14.57 5.00 -3.06
N GLU A 16 14.04 4.26 -2.09
CA GLU A 16 14.77 3.22 -1.35
C GLU A 16 14.55 1.80 -1.91
N SER A 17 13.67 1.64 -2.89
CA SER A 17 13.32 0.33 -3.46
C SER A 17 13.93 0.12 -4.83
N ILE A 18 14.47 -1.07 -5.07
CA ILE A 18 15.09 -1.41 -6.37
C ILE A 18 14.02 -1.91 -7.36
N THR A 19 12.96 -2.54 -6.86
CA THR A 19 11.88 -3.09 -7.68
C THR A 19 10.51 -2.66 -7.18
N LEU A 20 9.51 -2.70 -8.08
CA LEU A 20 8.13 -2.40 -7.74
C LEU A 20 7.59 -3.39 -6.70
N GLU A 21 7.97 -4.67 -6.81
CA GLU A 21 7.58 -5.72 -5.88
C GLU A 21 8.06 -5.44 -4.45
N GLN A 22 9.22 -4.81 -4.29
CA GLN A 22 9.74 -4.39 -2.98
C GLN A 22 9.06 -3.13 -2.45
N ALA A 23 8.62 -2.24 -3.36
CA ALA A 23 8.04 -0.95 -3.00
C ALA A 23 6.55 -1.08 -2.64
N VAL A 24 5.79 -1.87 -3.40
CA VAL A 24 4.32 -1.95 -3.32
C VAL A 24 3.80 -2.22 -1.90
N PRO A 25 4.32 -3.19 -1.13
CA PRO A 25 3.83 -3.43 0.22
C PRO A 25 3.99 -2.22 1.14
N ARG A 26 5.13 -1.52 1.03
CA ARG A 26 5.43 -0.32 1.82
C ARG A 26 4.60 0.89 1.39
N ILE A 27 4.35 1.05 0.09
CA ILE A 27 3.50 2.12 -0.45
C ILE A 27 2.07 1.98 0.08
N ILE A 28 1.48 0.79 -0.06
CA ILE A 28 0.07 0.60 0.27
C ILE A 28 -0.19 0.72 1.78
N GLN A 29 0.77 0.29 2.60
CA GLN A 29 0.77 0.51 4.05
C GLN A 29 0.85 2.01 4.37
N ALA A 30 1.84 2.73 3.82
CA ALA A 30 2.03 4.16 4.12
C ALA A 30 0.82 5.02 3.71
N VAL A 31 0.19 4.69 2.58
CA VAL A 31 -1.06 5.33 2.15
C VAL A 31 -2.21 4.96 3.08
N GLY A 32 -2.36 3.67 3.38
CA GLY A 32 -3.43 3.16 4.22
C GLY A 32 -3.40 3.75 5.64
N GLU A 33 -2.23 3.77 6.29
CA GLU A 33 -2.04 4.38 7.61
C GLU A 33 -2.27 5.89 7.59
N SER A 34 -1.74 6.60 6.58
CA SER A 34 -1.87 8.06 6.49
C SER A 34 -3.30 8.52 6.22
N LEU A 35 -4.09 7.71 5.52
CA LEU A 35 -5.46 8.02 5.11
C LEU A 35 -6.52 7.23 5.89
N GLU A 36 -6.10 6.44 6.90
CA GLU A 36 -6.99 5.63 7.75
C GLU A 36 -7.86 4.66 6.93
N TRP A 37 -7.26 3.94 5.98
CA TRP A 37 -7.95 2.89 5.22
C TRP A 37 -7.98 1.58 5.99
N ASP A 38 -9.10 0.86 5.90
CA ASP A 38 -9.20 -0.49 6.46
C ASP A 38 -8.52 -1.55 5.58
N LEU A 39 -8.52 -1.33 4.26
CA LEU A 39 -8.01 -2.27 3.26
C LEU A 39 -7.48 -1.52 2.04
N GLY A 40 -6.33 -1.96 1.53
CA GLY A 40 -5.78 -1.55 0.24
C GLY A 40 -5.35 -2.76 -0.57
N VAL A 41 -5.60 -2.73 -1.88
CA VAL A 41 -5.08 -3.73 -2.82
C VAL A 41 -4.39 -3.05 -4.00
N PHE A 42 -3.18 -3.50 -4.33
CA PHE A 42 -2.42 -3.03 -5.47
C PHE A 42 -2.51 -4.02 -6.63
N TRP A 43 -3.02 -3.54 -7.76
CA TRP A 43 -3.15 -4.31 -8.99
C TRP A 43 -2.17 -3.81 -10.04
N ARG A 44 -1.52 -4.73 -10.74
CA ARG A 44 -0.75 -4.44 -11.95
C ARG A 44 -1.45 -5.00 -13.16
N LEU A 45 -1.65 -4.17 -14.17
CA LEU A 45 -2.10 -4.62 -15.47
C LEU A 45 -0.99 -5.43 -16.16
N GLU A 46 -1.27 -6.69 -16.45
CA GLU A 46 -0.41 -7.54 -17.25
C GLU A 46 -0.73 -7.31 -18.73
N LYS A 47 0.14 -6.57 -19.44
CA LYS A 47 -0.09 -6.16 -20.83
C LYS A 47 -0.24 -7.33 -21.81
N GLN A 48 0.33 -8.49 -21.48
CA GLN A 48 0.33 -9.66 -22.36
C GLN A 48 -1.03 -10.38 -22.35
N SER A 49 -1.63 -10.53 -21.17
CA SER A 49 -2.93 -11.21 -21.00
C SER A 49 -4.12 -10.25 -20.96
N GLY A 50 -3.87 -8.95 -20.73
CA GLY A 50 -4.92 -7.96 -20.50
C GLY A 50 -5.60 -8.09 -19.13
N THR A 51 -5.02 -8.88 -18.22
CA THR A 51 -5.61 -9.16 -16.90
C THR A 51 -4.97 -8.32 -15.79
N LEU A 52 -5.69 -8.12 -14.69
CA LEU A 52 -5.16 -7.50 -13.49
C LEU A 52 -4.54 -8.58 -12.60
N ARG A 53 -3.26 -8.44 -12.30
CA ARG A 53 -2.55 -9.27 -11.33
C ARG A 53 -2.48 -8.53 -10.00
N CYS A 54 -3.00 -9.15 -8.93
CA CYS A 54 -2.82 -8.65 -7.57
C CYS A 54 -1.32 -8.77 -7.23
N LEU A 55 -0.67 -7.65 -6.93
CA LEU A 55 0.72 -7.65 -6.47
C LEU A 55 0.82 -7.70 -4.96
N ASN A 56 -0.08 -7.02 -4.26
CA ASN A 56 -0.12 -7.01 -2.81
C ASN A 56 -1.47 -6.55 -2.30
N SER A 57 -1.81 -6.99 -1.08
CA SER A 57 -2.87 -6.42 -0.27
C SER A 57 -2.32 -6.02 1.10
N TRP A 58 -2.86 -4.97 1.67
CA TRP A 58 -2.60 -4.54 3.04
C TRP A 58 -3.95 -4.28 3.72
N GLN A 59 -4.05 -4.65 4.97
CA GLN A 59 -5.22 -4.40 5.80
C GLN A 59 -4.74 -3.68 7.06
N ALA A 60 -5.54 -2.76 7.58
CA ALA A 60 -5.27 -2.19 8.89
C ALA A 60 -5.24 -3.32 9.91
N GLU A 61 -4.26 -3.29 10.81
CA GLU A 61 -4.32 -4.12 12.00
C GLU A 61 -5.54 -3.66 12.80
N THR A 62 -6.62 -4.44 12.74
CA THR A 62 -7.74 -4.25 13.65
C THR A 62 -7.16 -4.54 15.03
N GLY A 63 -6.87 -3.47 15.78
CA GLY A 63 -6.48 -3.56 17.17
C GLY A 63 -7.40 -4.54 17.85
N ALA A 64 -6.82 -5.55 18.51
CA ALA A 64 -7.52 -6.64 19.17
C ALA A 64 -8.85 -6.12 19.70
N ALA A 65 -9.95 -6.61 19.12
CA ALA A 65 -11.28 -6.29 19.57
C ALA A 65 -11.24 -6.37 21.10
N ASP A 66 -11.46 -5.24 21.78
CA ASP A 66 -11.69 -5.25 23.21
C ASP A 66 -12.72 -6.36 23.43
N ALA A 67 -12.26 -7.43 24.08
CA ALA A 67 -13.09 -8.56 24.40
C ALA A 67 -14.17 -8.01 25.35
N PHE A 68 -15.35 -7.74 24.80
CA PHE A 68 -16.54 -7.42 25.56
C PHE A 68 -16.94 -8.60 26.44
#